data_AF-A0A822DDN4-F1
#
_entry.id   AF-A0A822DDN4-F1
#
_cell.length_a   1.000
_cell.length_b   1.000
_cell.length_c   1.000
_cell.angle_alpha   90.00
_cell.angle_beta   90.00
_cell.angle_gamma   90.00
#
_symmetry.space_group_name_H-M   'P 1'
#
loop_
_entity.id
_entity.type
_entity.pdbx_description
1 polymer ?
#
loop_
_entity_poly.entity_id
_entity_poly.type
_entity_poly.pdbx_seq_one_letter_code
_entity_poly.pdbx_strand_id
1 'polypeptide(L)'
;MVVGPIILAYFTAWSIYQRSYIVTDIPGDKITHINYAFANIGFDGRITLGDSWADIEKTFNGDRWDQPLRGNFNQLIKLKEKYSHLRTLISVGGW
;
A
#
# COMPACT_ATOMS: atom_id res chain seq x y z
N MET A 1 -20.13 -7.15 19.51
CA MET A 1 -19.18 -6.20 18.87
C MET A 1 -19.93 -5.57 17.72
N VAL A 2 -20.22 -4.27 17.75
CA VAL A 2 -20.86 -3.59 16.61
C VAL A 2 -19.75 -3.32 15.59
N VAL A 3 -19.82 -3.96 14.43
CA VAL A 3 -18.89 -3.67 13.33
C VAL A 3 -19.35 -2.36 12.70
N GLY A 4 -18.56 -1.31 12.87
CA GLY A 4 -18.80 -0.02 12.22
C GLY A 4 -18.73 -0.13 10.69
N PRO A 5 -19.17 0.90 9.95
CA PRO A 5 -19.16 0.86 8.49
C PRO A 5 -17.73 0.67 7.95
N ILE A 6 -17.63 0.00 6.81
CA ILE A 6 -16.38 -0.09 6.04
C ILE A 6 -16.17 1.25 5.32
N ILE A 7 -15.04 1.89 5.57
CA ILE A 7 -14.57 3.10 4.87
C ILE A 7 -13.28 2.69 4.16
N LEU A 8 -13.41 2.38 2.87
CA LEU A 8 -12.31 1.87 2.05
C LEU A 8 -11.81 2.97 1.11
N ALA A 9 -10.50 3.22 1.14
CA ALA A 9 -9.83 4.14 0.21
C ALA A 9 -8.86 3.37 -0.69
N TYR A 10 -8.72 3.84 -1.93
CA TYR A 10 -7.68 3.34 -2.84
C TYR A 10 -6.39 4.14 -2.65
N PHE A 11 -5.26 3.42 -2.63
CA PHE A 11 -3.93 4.02 -2.72
C PHE A 11 -3.22 3.46 -3.95
N THR A 12 -2.91 4.31 -4.91
CA THR A 12 -2.26 3.91 -6.16
C THR A 12 -0.74 3.90 -6.02
N ALA A 13 -0.08 2.85 -6.50
CA ALA A 13 1.38 2.67 -6.44
C ALA A 13 2.14 3.90 -6.94
N TRP A 14 1.64 4.49 -8.04
CA TRP A 14 2.25 5.64 -8.71
C TRP A 14 1.99 6.99 -8.03
N SER A 15 1.25 7.05 -6.92
CA SER A 15 1.03 8.29 -6.16
C SER A 15 2.33 8.88 -5.60
N ILE A 16 3.33 8.02 -5.38
CA ILE A 16 4.63 8.42 -4.80
C ILE A 16 5.54 9.18 -5.77
N TYR A 17 5.18 9.23 -7.05
CA TYR A 17 5.95 9.92 -8.09
C TYR A 17 5.49 11.37 -8.22
N GLN A 18 4.95 11.77 -9.37
CA GLN A 18 4.59 13.17 -9.65
C GLN A 18 3.53 13.74 -8.70
N ARG A 19 2.68 12.89 -8.12
CA ARG A 19 1.66 13.31 -7.15
C ARG A 19 2.26 13.60 -5.78
N SER A 20 3.48 13.12 -5.51
CA SER A 20 4.19 13.28 -4.24
C SER A 20 3.34 12.93 -3.02
N TYR A 21 2.41 11.98 -3.17
CA TYR A 21 1.54 11.51 -2.10
C TYR A 21 1.98 10.11 -1.69
N ILE A 22 2.56 10.01 -0.51
CA ILE A 22 3.18 8.80 0.01
C ILE A 22 2.31 8.16 1.10
N VAL A 23 2.60 6.90 1.44
CA VAL A 23 1.76 6.13 2.40
C VAL A 23 1.63 6.83 3.75
N THR A 24 2.64 7.60 4.19
CA THR A 24 2.59 8.35 5.45
C THR A 24 1.61 9.52 5.43
N ASP A 25 1.16 9.97 4.25
CA ASP A 25 0.18 11.05 4.09
C ASP A 25 -1.26 10.54 4.20
N ILE A 26 -1.46 9.23 4.29
CA ILE A 26 -2.79 8.61 4.45
C ILE A 26 -3.35 8.94 5.84
N PRO A 27 -4.57 9.52 5.93
CA PRO A 27 -5.24 9.77 7.20
C PRO A 27 -5.82 8.46 7.76
N GLY A 28 -4.96 7.61 8.33
CA GLY A 28 -5.30 6.26 8.80
C GLY A 28 -6.36 6.21 9.90
N ASP A 29 -6.58 7.30 10.62
CA ASP A 29 -7.65 7.48 11.61
C ASP A 29 -9.05 7.63 10.99
N LYS A 30 -9.13 7.99 9.70
CA LYS A 30 -10.40 8.27 9.00
C LYS A 30 -10.93 7.13 8.15
N ILE A 31 -10.13 6.08 7.95
CA ILE A 31 -10.48 4.95 7.10
C ILE A 31 -10.32 3.64 7.86
N THR A 32 -10.96 2.58 7.37
CA THR A 32 -10.83 1.24 7.94
C THR A 32 -10.06 0.29 7.02
N HIS A 33 -10.11 0.53 5.70
CA HIS A 33 -9.46 -0.31 4.70
C HIS A 33 -8.69 0.52 3.68
N ILE A 34 -7.53 0.02 3.29
CA ILE A 34 -6.75 0.51 2.16
C ILE A 34 -6.74 -0.57 1.10
N ASN A 35 -7.19 -0.25 -0.12
CA ASN A 35 -7.02 -1.11 -1.27
C ASN A 35 -5.85 -0.59 -2.11
N TYR A 36 -4.74 -1.34 -2.12
CA TYR A 36 -3.56 -0.99 -2.89
C TYR A 36 -3.80 -1.26 -4.37
N ALA A 37 -3.58 -0.26 -5.22
CA ALA A 37 -3.85 -0.29 -6.65
C ALA A 37 -2.53 -0.13 -7.44
N PHE A 38 -2.13 -1.05 -8.31
CA PHE A 38 -2.69 -2.38 -8.55
C PHE A 38 -1.56 -3.39 -8.61
N ALA A 39 -1.84 -4.65 -8.28
CA ALA A 39 -1.05 -5.76 -8.78
C ALA A 39 -1.51 -6.15 -10.19
N ASN A 40 -0.61 -6.73 -10.96
CA ASN A 40 -0.87 -7.16 -12.34
C ASN A 40 -1.11 -8.67 -12.44
N ILE A 41 -1.55 -9.13 -13.61
CA ILE A 41 -1.62 -10.54 -13.97
C ILE A 41 -0.56 -10.79 -15.04
N GLY A 42 0.41 -11.66 -14.75
CA GLY A 42 1.44 -12.07 -15.70
C GLY A 42 0.86 -12.92 -16.83
N PHE A 43 1.65 -13.09 -17.91
CA PHE A 43 1.24 -13.92 -19.06
C PHE A 43 0.96 -15.39 -18.69
N ASP A 44 1.49 -15.85 -17.56
CA ASP A 44 1.25 -17.19 -17.00
C ASP A 44 -0.01 -17.26 -16.12
N GLY A 45 -0.79 -16.17 -16.05
CA GLY A 45 -2.02 -16.07 -15.26
C GLY A 45 -1.79 -15.86 -13.76
N ARG A 46 -0.55 -15.63 -13.31
CA ARG A 46 -0.24 -15.41 -11.88
C ARG A 46 -0.22 -13.93 -11.54
N ILE A 47 -0.51 -13.60 -10.28
CA ILE A 47 -0.39 -12.23 -9.78
C ILE A 47 1.09 -11.83 -9.77
N THR A 48 1.39 -10.65 -10.31
CA THR A 48 2.72 -10.03 -10.28
C THR A 48 2.66 -8.64 -9.67
N LEU A 49 3.81 -8.09 -9.26
CA LEU A 49 3.91 -6.69 -8.86
C LEU A 49 3.45 -5.77 -10.00
N GLY A 50 2.84 -4.64 -9.62
CA GLY A 50 2.41 -3.62 -10.58
C GLY A 50 3.58 -2.75 -11.01
N ASP A 51 4.37 -2.32 -10.01
CA ASP A 51 5.55 -1.49 -10.17
C ASP A 51 6.55 -1.86 -9.07
N SER A 52 7.54 -2.71 -9.39
CA SER A 52 8.45 -3.25 -8.36
C SER A 52 9.20 -2.15 -7.62
N TRP A 53 9.52 -1.05 -8.31
CA TRP A 53 10.20 0.08 -7.72
C TRP A 53 9.34 0.73 -6.63
N ALA A 54 8.08 1.06 -6.94
CA ALA A 54 7.15 1.59 -5.94
C ALA A 54 6.81 0.58 -4.85
N ASP A 55 6.55 -0.67 -5.23
CA ASP A 55 5.94 -1.68 -4.38
C ASP A 55 6.92 -2.11 -3.28
N ILE A 56 8.17 -2.41 -3.63
CA ILE A 56 9.11 -3.10 -2.72
C ILE A 56 10.54 -2.54 -2.67
N GLU A 57 10.97 -1.69 -3.61
CA GLU A 57 12.39 -1.29 -3.72
C GLU A 57 12.68 0.11 -3.19
N LYS A 58 11.81 1.09 -3.48
CA LYS A 58 12.05 2.49 -3.12
C LYS A 58 12.24 2.65 -1.62
N THR A 59 13.35 3.27 -1.24
CA THR A 59 13.62 3.67 0.15
C THR A 59 12.80 4.91 0.52
N PHE A 60 12.22 4.89 1.71
CA PHE A 60 11.60 6.05 2.35
C PHE A 60 12.34 6.42 3.63
N ASN A 61 12.04 7.60 4.18
CA ASN A 61 12.59 8.02 5.45
C ASN A 61 12.25 7.00 6.56
N GLY A 62 13.24 6.66 7.39
CA GLY A 62 13.10 5.65 8.44
C GLY A 62 13.21 4.20 7.97
N ASP A 63 13.59 3.94 6.71
CA ASP A 63 14.04 2.62 6.28
C ASP A 63 15.52 2.41 6.63
N ARG A 64 15.87 1.18 7.03
CA ARG A 64 17.25 0.72 7.20
C ARG A 64 17.82 0.21 5.89
N TRP A 65 19.13 0.29 5.76
CA TRP A 65 19.84 -0.17 4.56
C TRP A 65 19.79 -1.70 4.39
N ASP A 66 19.65 -2.46 5.48
CA ASP A 66 19.69 -3.92 5.51
C ASP A 66 18.31 -4.59 5.64
N GLN A 67 17.21 -3.81 5.61
CA GLN A 67 15.88 -4.38 5.81
C GLN A 67 15.41 -5.19 4.58
N PRO A 68 14.66 -6.28 4.80
CA PRO A 68 14.28 -7.21 3.73
C PRO A 68 13.17 -6.69 2.79
N LEU A 69 12.40 -5.68 3.20
CA LEU A 69 11.28 -5.13 2.43
C LEU A 69 11.30 -3.60 2.48
N ARG A 70 11.14 -2.94 1.33
CA ARG A 70 11.01 -1.47 1.23
C ARG A 70 9.72 -1.13 0.46
N GLY A 71 9.69 0.03 -0.19
CA GLY A 71 8.58 0.46 -1.01
C GLY A 71 7.30 0.71 -0.21
N ASN A 72 6.21 0.88 -0.92
CA ASN A 72 4.88 1.10 -0.37
C ASN A 72 4.45 -0.05 0.54
N PHE A 73 4.86 -1.29 0.27
CA PHE A 73 4.47 -2.45 1.08
C PHE A 73 5.04 -2.35 2.50
N ASN A 74 6.31 -1.98 2.63
CA ASN A 74 6.88 -1.74 3.96
C ASN A 74 6.21 -0.56 4.68
N GLN A 75 5.92 0.53 3.95
CA GLN A 75 5.26 1.69 4.55
C GLN A 75 3.83 1.38 4.99
N LEU A 76 3.10 0.51 4.29
CA LEU A 76 1.77 0.05 4.69
C LEU A 76 1.81 -0.82 5.96
N ILE A 77 2.86 -1.64 6.13
CA ILE A 77 3.08 -2.40 7.38
C ILE A 77 3.26 -1.41 8.54
N LYS A 78 4.16 -0.43 8.38
CA LYS A 78 4.39 0.63 9.39
C LYS A 78 3.12 1.43 9.70
N LEU A 79 2.30 1.73 8.69
CA LEU A 79 1.04 2.44 8.89
C LEU A 79 0.03 1.61 9.71
N LYS A 80 -0.03 0.29 9.50
CA LYS A 80 -0.87 -0.62 10.30
C LYS A 80 -0.37 -0.80 11.73
N GLU A 81 0.94 -0.73 11.95
CA GLU A 81 1.49 -0.71 13.32
C GLU A 81 1.04 0.55 14.07
N LYS A 82 0.99 1.70 13.38
CA LYS A 82 0.46 2.96 13.94
C LYS A 82 -1.06 2.94 14.14
N TYR A 83 -1.80 2.31 13.23
CA TYR A 83 -3.26 2.24 13.24
C TYR A 83 -3.72 0.78 13.15
N SER A 84 -3.78 0.11 14.30
CA SER A 84 -4.05 -1.33 14.40
C SER A 84 -5.43 -1.78 13.90
N HIS A 85 -6.37 -0.84 13.71
CA HIS A 85 -7.66 -1.10 13.09
C HIS A 85 -7.60 -1.21 11.56
N LEU A 86 -6.54 -0.69 10.93
CA LEU A 86 -6.42 -0.68 9.47
C LEU A 86 -6.24 -2.08 8.90
N ARG A 87 -6.96 -2.33 7.81
CA ARG A 87 -6.81 -3.51 6.97
C ARG A 87 -6.30 -3.10 5.60
N THR A 88 -5.41 -3.91 5.03
CA THR A 88 -4.84 -3.70 3.70
C THR A 88 -5.30 -4.83 2.79
N LEU A 89 -5.81 -4.47 1.61
CA LEU A 89 -6.13 -5.37 0.52
C LEU A 89 -5.27 -5.02 -0.69
N ILE A 90 -5.14 -5.97 -1.62
CA ILE A 90 -4.52 -5.76 -2.92
C ILE A 90 -5.60 -5.84 -4.00
N SER A 91 -5.69 -4.82 -4.84
CA SER A 91 -6.52 -4.82 -6.03
C SER A 91 -5.69 -5.33 -7.20
N VAL A 92 -6.20 -6.33 -7.92
CA VAL A 92 -5.52 -6.93 -9.09
C VAL A 92 -6.22 -6.44 -10.37
N GLY A 93 -5.46 -5.98 -11.36
CA GLY A 93 -5.99 -5.45 -12.62
C GLY A 93 -6.13 -3.93 -12.62
N GLY A 94 -7.34 -3.43 -12.87
CA GLY A 94 -7.58 -2.01 -13.18
C GLY A 94 -8.16 -1.87 -14.59
N TRP A 95 -8.40 -0.63 -15.03
CA TRP A 95 -8.98 -0.32 -16.35
C TRP A 95 -8.13 -0.84 -17.52
#